data_AF-A0A8X6QLJ7-F1
#
_entry.id   AF-A0A8X6QLJ7-F1
#
_cell.length_a   1.000
_cell.length_b   1.000
_cell.length_c   1.000
_cell.angle_alpha   90.00
_cell.angle_beta   90.00
_cell.angle_gamma   90.00
#
_symmetry.space_group_name_H-M   'P 1'
#
loop_
_entity.id
_entity.type
_entity.pdbx_description
1 polymer ?
#
loop_
_entity_poly.entity_id
_entity_poly.type
_entity_poly.pdbx_seq_one_letter_code
_entity_poly.pdbx_strand_id
1 'polypeptide(L)'
;LKHPSPLPLKPFCFLYKHLPSSPPKPSLSVCVAATGIILKWEMPLYAPPNAYAKFDSYELFWYEELENMQADSQLWKSIGSVQALALPMACTLTKFKDNTRHHFAVRAMDIYKRYGEYSNPVSALYKEEK
;
A
#
# COMPACT_ATOMS: atom_id res chain seq x y z
N LEU A 1 -0.06 5.69 -22.23
CA LEU A 1 0.56 4.69 -21.34
C LEU A 1 1.17 5.38 -20.11
N LYS A 2 0.38 6.09 -19.28
CA LYS A 2 0.93 6.81 -18.11
C LYS A 2 0.77 5.94 -16.86
N HIS A 3 1.85 5.30 -16.44
CA HIS A 3 1.95 4.62 -15.14
C HIS A 3 2.45 5.58 -14.05
N PRO A 4 2.19 5.31 -12.76
CA PRO A 4 1.42 4.19 -12.22
C PRO A 4 -0.08 4.24 -12.58
N SER A 5 -0.71 3.07 -12.67
CA SER A 5 -2.16 2.97 -12.91
C SER A 5 -2.96 3.62 -11.78
N PRO A 6 -4.15 4.18 -12.09
CA PRO A 6 -5.04 4.67 -11.04
C PRO A 6 -5.35 3.54 -10.04
N LEU A 7 -5.44 3.86 -8.75
CA LEU A 7 -5.71 2.85 -7.72
C LEU A 7 -7.15 2.32 -7.82
N PRO A 8 -7.40 1.07 -7.41
CA PRO A 8 -8.75 0.52 -7.41
C PRO A 8 -9.69 1.31 -6.51
N LEU A 9 -10.96 1.38 -6.90
CA LEU A 9 -11.99 1.97 -6.04
C LEU A 9 -12.02 1.30 -4.67
N LYS A 10 -12.21 2.11 -3.63
CA LYS A 10 -12.39 1.58 -2.27
C LYS A 10 -13.75 0.90 -2.19
N PRO A 11 -13.86 -0.25 -1.50
CA PRO A 11 -15.16 -0.82 -1.17
C PRO A 11 -16.02 0.23 -0.46
N PHE A 12 -17.31 0.26 -0.78
CA PHE A 12 -18.24 1.16 -0.09
C PHE A 12 -18.22 0.85 1.41
N CYS A 13 -18.13 1.90 2.23
CA CYS A 13 -18.12 1.76 3.67
C CYS A 13 -19.09 2.76 4.28
N PHE A 14 -19.96 2.26 5.17
CA PHE A 14 -20.91 3.10 5.87
C PHE A 14 -20.18 4.04 6.84
N LEU A 15 -20.31 5.34 6.59
CA LEU A 15 -19.82 6.37 7.49
C LEU A 15 -20.83 6.57 8.61
N TYR A 16 -20.57 5.94 9.75
CA TYR A 16 -21.33 6.21 10.97
C TYR A 16 -20.81 7.49 11.63
N LYS A 17 -21.69 8.49 11.79
CA LYS A 17 -21.34 9.81 12.34
C LYS A 17 -20.74 9.78 13.75
N HIS A 18 -20.94 8.69 14.50
CA HIS A 18 -20.42 8.53 15.86
C HIS A 18 -19.06 7.83 15.93
N LEU A 19 -18.54 7.32 14.81
CA LEU A 19 -17.24 6.66 14.77
C LEU A 19 -16.12 7.68 14.54
N PRO A 20 -14.89 7.37 14.99
CA PRO A 20 -13.70 8.12 14.58
C PRO A 20 -13.56 8.19 13.05
N SER A 21 -12.72 9.08 12.55
CA SER A 21 -12.44 9.14 11.12
C SER A 21 -11.91 7.81 10.58
N SER A 22 -12.17 7.52 9.31
CA SER A 22 -11.57 6.37 8.62
C SER A 22 -10.04 6.48 8.62
N PRO A 23 -9.31 5.36 8.47
CA PRO A 23 -7.85 5.38 8.52
C PRO A 23 -7.26 6.38 7.50
N PRO A 24 -6.28 7.20 7.92
CA PRO A 24 -5.68 8.19 7.04
C PRO A 24 -4.76 7.52 6.01
N LYS A 25 -4.28 8.32 5.05
CA LYS A 25 -3.28 7.89 4.07
C LYS A 25 -1.95 7.50 4.74
N PRO A 26 -1.44 6.28 4.56
CA PRO A 26 -0.08 5.91 4.97
C PRO A 26 0.98 6.57 4.07
N SER A 27 2.16 6.82 4.63
CA SER A 27 3.36 7.22 3.90
C SER A 27 4.18 5.98 3.56
N LEU A 28 4.21 5.58 2.27
CA LEU A 28 4.95 4.42 1.79
C LEU A 28 6.32 4.82 1.24
N SER A 29 7.32 4.01 1.57
CA SER A 29 8.68 4.07 1.01
C SER A 29 9.09 2.67 0.53
N VAL A 30 9.90 2.62 -0.52
CA VAL A 30 10.35 1.37 -1.15
C VAL A 30 11.87 1.37 -1.26
N CYS A 31 12.49 0.28 -0.85
CA CYS A 31 13.93 0.05 -0.97
C CYS A 31 14.16 -1.26 -1.72
N VAL A 32 15.02 -1.23 -2.74
CA VAL A 32 15.47 -2.44 -3.45
C VAL A 32 16.71 -2.96 -2.74
N ALA A 33 16.71 -4.25 -2.40
CA ALA A 33 17.80 -4.94 -1.74
C ALA A 33 18.13 -6.24 -2.49
N ALA A 34 19.31 -6.82 -2.24
CA ALA A 34 19.74 -8.07 -2.87
C ALA A 34 18.74 -9.23 -2.67
N THR A 35 18.02 -9.25 -1.54
CA THR A 35 17.04 -10.29 -1.22
C THR A 35 15.63 -10.02 -1.73
N GLY A 36 15.36 -8.85 -2.32
CA GLY A 36 14.02 -8.47 -2.78
C GLY A 36 13.71 -6.98 -2.63
N ILE A 37 12.41 -6.66 -2.51
CA ILE A 37 11.93 -5.28 -2.34
C ILE A 37 11.35 -5.11 -0.94
N ILE A 38 11.89 -4.16 -0.18
CA ILE A 38 11.41 -3.80 1.15
C ILE A 38 10.41 -2.66 1.01
N LEU A 39 9.19 -2.90 1.47
CA LEU A 39 8.15 -1.88 1.62
C LEU A 39 8.14 -1.44 3.08
N LYS A 40 8.29 -0.14 3.34
CA LYS A 40 8.20 0.44 4.68
C LYS A 40 7.15 1.54 4.69
N TRP A 41 6.25 1.52 5.67
CA TRP A 41 5.23 2.55 5.81
C TRP A 41 5.06 3.06 7.24
N GLU A 42 4.59 4.30 7.32
CA GLU A 42 4.25 5.02 8.54
C GLU A 42 2.85 5.62 8.42
N MET A 43 2.19 5.84 9.56
CA MET A 43 0.91 6.54 9.61
C MET A 43 1.15 7.99 10.07
N PRO A 44 0.38 8.96 9.56
CA PRO A 44 0.53 10.34 9.98
C PRO A 44 0.23 10.48 11.47
N LEU A 45 1.22 10.94 12.22
CA LEU A 45 1.17 11.09 13.68
C LEU A 45 0.54 12.42 14.15
N TYR A 46 0.23 13.33 13.22
CA TYR A 46 -0.19 14.70 13.54
C TYR A 46 -1.69 14.83 13.87
N ALA A 47 -2.43 13.73 13.93
CA ALA A 47 -3.85 13.80 14.26
C ALA A 47 -4.07 13.88 15.77
N PRO A 48 -5.15 14.55 16.22
CA PRO A 48 -5.53 14.57 17.62
C PRO A 48 -5.65 13.15 18.20
N PRO A 49 -5.40 12.96 19.51
CA PRO A 49 -5.69 11.70 20.17
C PRO A 49 -7.12 11.23 19.87
N ASN A 50 -7.29 9.94 19.54
CA ASN A 50 -8.57 9.32 19.19
C ASN A 50 -9.25 9.82 17.90
N ALA A 51 -8.56 10.59 17.05
CA ALA A 51 -9.09 10.96 15.73
C ALA A 51 -9.38 9.74 14.84
N TYR A 52 -8.61 8.66 15.04
CA TYR A 52 -8.76 7.40 14.32
C TYR A 52 -8.98 6.24 15.29
N ALA A 53 -9.74 5.26 14.82
CA ALA A 53 -9.82 3.96 15.48
C ALA A 53 -8.47 3.23 15.37
N LYS A 54 -8.28 2.20 16.21
CA LYS A 54 -7.11 1.32 16.08
C LYS A 54 -7.10 0.68 14.70
N PHE A 55 -5.91 0.63 14.09
CA PHE A 55 -5.71 -0.09 12.85
C PHE A 55 -5.64 -1.59 13.15
N ASP A 56 -6.39 -2.37 12.40
CA ASP A 56 -6.47 -3.83 12.52
C ASP A 56 -5.44 -4.49 11.60
N SER A 57 -5.36 -4.02 10.35
CA SER A 57 -4.44 -4.54 9.34
C SER A 57 -4.08 -3.50 8.28
N TYR A 58 -3.06 -3.82 7.49
CA TYR A 58 -2.68 -3.11 6.28
C TYR A 58 -2.82 -4.05 5.09
N GLU A 59 -3.45 -3.57 4.01
CA GLU A 59 -3.50 -4.28 2.73
C GLU A 59 -2.47 -3.69 1.78
N LEU A 60 -1.68 -4.58 1.18
CA LEU A 60 -0.64 -4.20 0.23
C LEU A 60 -1.06 -4.58 -1.18
N PHE A 61 -0.81 -3.67 -2.10
CA PHE A 61 -1.15 -3.80 -3.51
C PHE A 61 0.10 -3.65 -4.36
N TRP A 62 0.15 -4.40 -5.44
CA TRP A 62 1.22 -4.29 -6.41
C TRP A 62 0.80 -4.65 -7.83
N TYR A 63 1.59 -4.23 -8.80
CA TYR A 63 1.61 -4.84 -10.13
C TYR A 63 2.97 -4.66 -10.80
N GLU A 64 3.25 -5.48 -11.81
CA GLU A 64 4.41 -5.37 -12.70
C GLU A 64 4.02 -4.60 -13.95
N GLU A 65 4.78 -3.57 -14.30
CA GLU A 65 4.61 -2.81 -15.54
C GLU A 65 5.21 -3.60 -16.71
N LEU A 66 4.35 -4.01 -17.65
CA LEU A 66 4.77 -4.66 -18.88
C LEU A 66 4.83 -3.66 -20.03
N GLU A 67 5.65 -3.98 -21.04
CA GLU A 67 5.77 -3.16 -22.24
C GLU A 67 4.42 -3.00 -22.96
N ASN A 68 4.11 -1.79 -23.41
CA ASN A 68 2.85 -1.42 -24.07
C ASN A 68 1.57 -1.65 -23.23
N MET A 69 1.69 -1.90 -21.93
CA MET A 69 0.54 -2.05 -21.04
C MET A 69 -0.16 -0.69 -20.84
N GLN A 70 -1.48 -0.64 -21.06
CA GLN A 70 -2.25 0.55 -20.74
C GLN A 70 -2.53 0.63 -19.23
N ALA A 71 -2.48 1.84 -18.69
CA ALA A 71 -2.80 2.10 -17.29
C ALA A 71 -4.28 1.80 -17.01
N ASP A 72 -4.52 0.82 -16.15
CA ASP A 72 -5.85 0.39 -15.70
C ASP A 72 -5.79 0.05 -14.20
N SER A 73 -6.82 0.47 -13.46
CA SER A 73 -7.00 0.12 -12.05
C SER A 73 -7.09 -1.39 -11.79
N GLN A 74 -7.52 -2.19 -12.77
CA GLN A 74 -7.59 -3.64 -12.65
C GLN A 74 -6.21 -4.33 -12.61
N LEU A 75 -5.13 -3.62 -12.93
CA LEU A 75 -3.78 -4.18 -12.87
C LEU A 75 -3.32 -4.43 -11.45
N TRP A 76 -3.81 -3.65 -10.48
CA TRP A 76 -3.44 -3.77 -9.08
C TRP A 76 -3.92 -5.09 -8.47
N LYS A 77 -2.97 -5.88 -7.97
CA LYS A 77 -3.21 -7.14 -7.26
C LYS A 77 -2.98 -6.95 -5.77
N SER A 78 -3.86 -7.50 -4.94
CA SER A 78 -3.60 -7.58 -3.50
C SER A 78 -2.55 -8.66 -3.21
N ILE A 79 -1.53 -8.31 -2.44
CA ILE A 79 -0.53 -9.24 -1.91
C ILE A 79 -1.13 -10.03 -0.73
N GLY A 80 -2.07 -9.40 -0.02
CA GLY A 80 -2.66 -9.87 1.22
C GLY A 80 -2.75 -8.76 2.26
N SER A 81 -3.30 -9.11 3.43
CA SER A 81 -3.34 -8.26 4.60
C SER A 81 -2.29 -8.68 5.63
N VAL A 82 -1.64 -7.70 6.25
CA VAL A 82 -0.73 -7.90 7.39
C VAL A 82 -1.34 -7.24 8.62
N GLN A 83 -1.33 -7.94 9.76
CA GLN A 83 -1.85 -7.39 11.01
C GLN A 83 -1.06 -6.14 11.41
N ALA A 84 -1.75 -5.11 11.90
CA ALA A 84 -1.11 -3.88 12.33
C ALA A 84 -0.25 -4.12 13.58
N LEU A 85 1.01 -3.67 13.53
CA LEU A 85 2.00 -3.73 14.61
C LEU A 85 2.58 -2.32 14.85
N ALA A 86 3.62 -2.23 15.69
CA ALA A 86 4.31 -0.98 15.95
C ALA A 86 4.84 -0.35 14.64
N LEU A 87 4.63 0.95 14.48
CA LEU A 87 5.11 1.73 13.34
C LEU A 87 6.50 2.31 13.62
N PRO A 88 7.36 2.51 12.59
CA PRO A 88 7.15 2.12 11.19
C PRO A 88 7.06 0.61 10.98
N MET A 89 6.15 0.19 10.09
CA MET A 89 6.07 -1.20 9.66
C MET A 89 6.88 -1.41 8.38
N ALA A 90 7.46 -2.59 8.22
CA ALA A 90 8.11 -2.99 6.99
C ALA A 90 7.83 -4.46 6.65
N CYS A 91 7.80 -4.77 5.36
CA CYS A 91 7.77 -6.14 4.86
C CYS A 91 8.71 -6.30 3.65
N THR A 92 9.30 -7.48 3.52
CA THR A 92 10.13 -7.82 2.36
C THR A 92 9.33 -8.70 1.42
N LEU A 93 9.21 -8.28 0.16
CA LEU A 93 8.67 -9.06 -0.93
C LEU A 93 9.84 -9.69 -1.71
N THR A 94 9.68 -10.92 -2.15
CA THR A 94 10.71 -11.70 -2.85
C THR A 94 10.17 -12.25 -4.17
N LYS A 95 11.00 -12.94 -4.95
CA LYS A 95 10.64 -13.58 -6.24
C LYS A 95 10.30 -12.58 -7.36
N PHE A 96 11.01 -11.46 -7.41
CA PHE A 96 10.97 -10.54 -8.54
C PHE A 96 11.85 -11.04 -9.68
N LYS A 97 11.47 -10.69 -10.91
CA LYS A 97 12.29 -10.95 -12.09
C LYS A 97 13.31 -9.84 -12.24
N ASP A 98 14.49 -10.16 -12.78
CA ASP A 98 15.50 -9.13 -13.04
C ASP A 98 14.99 -8.11 -14.08
N ASN A 99 15.37 -6.86 -13.88
CA ASN A 99 15.05 -5.72 -14.75
C ASN A 99 13.55 -5.45 -14.97
N THR A 100 12.68 -5.76 -14.00
CA THR A 100 11.25 -5.44 -14.05
C THR A 100 10.85 -4.28 -13.14
N ARG A 101 9.94 -3.44 -13.64
CA ARG A 101 9.40 -2.29 -12.89
C ARG A 101 8.11 -2.70 -12.19
N HIS A 102 8.04 -2.43 -10.89
CA HIS A 102 6.89 -2.72 -10.06
C HIS A 102 6.35 -1.45 -9.41
N HIS A 103 5.05 -1.43 -9.19
CA HIS A 103 4.35 -0.34 -8.52
C HIS A 103 3.67 -0.88 -7.27
N PHE A 104 3.72 -0.12 -6.19
CA PHE A 104 3.25 -0.52 -4.88
C PHE A 104 2.35 0.54 -4.26
N ALA A 105 1.35 0.10 -3.51
CA ALA A 105 0.53 0.95 -2.66
C ALA A 105 0.09 0.19 -1.41
N VAL A 106 -0.20 0.91 -0.34
CA VAL A 106 -0.70 0.33 0.91
C VAL A 106 -1.89 1.13 1.43
N ARG A 107 -2.86 0.46 2.05
CA ARG A 107 -3.94 1.12 2.81
C ARG A 107 -4.13 0.45 4.15
N ALA A 108 -4.63 1.19 5.12
CA ALA A 108 -5.01 0.64 6.43
C ALA A 108 -6.49 0.21 6.44
N MET A 109 -6.80 -0.79 7.27
CA MET A 109 -8.14 -1.17 7.69
C MET A 109 -8.23 -1.01 9.21
N ASP A 110 -9.30 -0.38 9.71
CA ASP A 110 -9.53 -0.29 11.15
C ASP A 110 -10.32 -1.48 11.71
N ILE A 111 -10.43 -1.52 13.04
CA ILE A 111 -11.22 -2.52 13.79
C ILE A 111 -12.72 -2.55 13.40
N TYR A 112 -13.23 -1.51 12.74
CA TYR A 112 -14.60 -1.45 12.22
C TYR A 112 -14.70 -1.94 10.77
N LYS A 113 -13.62 -2.54 10.24
CA LYS A 113 -13.52 -3.05 8.86
C LYS A 113 -13.71 -1.96 7.80
N ARG A 114 -13.30 -0.73 8.13
CA ARG A 114 -13.33 0.40 7.20
C ARG A 114 -11.97 0.57 6.55
N TYR A 115 -11.96 0.58 5.23
CA TYR A 115 -10.76 0.85 4.44
C TYR A 115 -10.44 2.35 4.42
N GLY A 116 -9.19 2.68 4.72
CA GLY A 116 -8.68 4.04 4.65
C GLY A 116 -8.29 4.48 3.24
N GLU A 117 -7.57 5.59 3.18
CA GLU A 117 -6.90 5.99 1.95
C GLU A 117 -5.71 5.09 1.62
N TYR A 118 -5.46 4.93 0.32
CA TYR A 118 -4.19 4.37 -0.14
C TYR A 118 -3.09 5.40 0.04
N SER A 119 -1.87 4.92 0.25
CA SER A 119 -0.66 5.68 0.03
C SER A 119 -0.61 6.20 -1.41
N ASN A 120 0.24 7.19 -1.66
CA ASN A 120 0.64 7.47 -3.03
C ASN A 120 1.31 6.20 -3.61
N PRO A 121 1.05 5.83 -4.88
CA PRO A 121 1.79 4.77 -5.53
C PRO A 121 3.30 5.08 -5.56
N VAL A 122 4.12 4.07 -5.28
CA VAL A 122 5.58 4.16 -5.36
C VAL A 122 6.10 3.10 -6.32
N SER A 123 6.97 3.50 -7.25
CA SER A 123 7.56 2.60 -8.23
C SER A 123 8.97 2.19 -7.84
N ALA A 124 9.35 0.95 -8.14
CA ALA A 124 10.71 0.47 -8.02
C ALA A 124 11.10 -0.38 -9.24
N LEU A 125 12.35 -0.27 -9.66
CA LEU A 125 12.94 -1.14 -10.67
C LEU A 125 13.79 -2.18 -9.93
N TYR A 126 13.40 -3.45 -10.00
CA TYR A 126 14.22 -4.52 -9.42
C TYR A 126 15.37 -4.83 -10.37
N LYS A 127 16.59 -4.88 -9.83
CA LYS A 127 17.78 -5.37 -10.51
C LYS A 127 18.52 -6.28 -9.56
N GLU A 128 18.79 -7.50 -10.00
CA GLU A 128 19.61 -8.44 -9.25
C GLU A 128 21.06 -7.92 -9.29
N GLU A 129 21.69 -7.75 -8.12
CA GLU A 129 23.12 -7.46 -8.07
C GLU A 129 23.86 -8.70 -8.58
N LYS A 130 24.55 -8.56 -9.71
CA LYS A 130 25.44 -9.58 -10.28
C LYS A 130 26.78 -9.62 -9.59
#